data_AF-M0GS42-F1
#
_entry.id   AF-M0GS42-F1
#
_cell.length_a   1.000
_cell.length_b   1.000
_cell.length_c   1.000
_cell.angle_alpha   90.00
_cell.angle_beta   90.00
_cell.angle_gamma   90.00
#
_symmetry.space_group_name_H-M   'P 1'
#
loop_
_entity.id
_entity.type
_entity.pdbx_description
1 polymer ?
#
loop_
_entity_poly.entity_id
_entity_poly.type
_entity_poly.pdbx_seq_one_letter_code
_entity_poly.pdbx_strand_id
1 'polypeptide(L)' 'MAGDLGVRLLALRCDALVDATTTAIEDLVDYFDADLIYIVEEKLDMRTVSTVERTASCPVIYTRGSAVHTETVDG' A
#
# COMPACT_ATOMS: atom_id res chain seq x y z
N MET A 1 19.14 -18.30 11.44
CA MET A 1 17.89 -18.27 12.22
C MET A 1 17.08 -17.12 11.66
N ALA A 2 16.13 -17.41 10.77
CA ALA A 2 15.20 -16.41 10.28
C ALA A 2 14.26 -16.09 11.44
N GLY A 3 14.51 -14.96 12.10
CA GLY A 3 13.57 -14.43 13.07
C GLY A 3 12.28 -14.13 12.32
N ASP A 4 11.19 -14.65 12.83
CA ASP A 4 9.82 -14.37 12.41
C ASP A 4 9.59 -12.86 12.52
N LEU A 5 9.87 -12.11 11.45
CA LEU A 5 9.82 -10.64 11.45
C LEU A 5 8.37 -10.12 11.35
N GLY A 6 7.40 -11.02 11.21
CA GLY A 6 6.00 -10.68 10.98
C GLY A 6 5.79 -10.01 9.61
N VAL A 7 4.54 -10.00 9.17
CA VAL A 7 4.14 -9.34 7.92
C VAL A 7 4.24 -7.82 8.10
N ARG A 8 4.98 -7.14 7.22
CA ARG A 8 5.09 -5.67 7.21
C ARG A 8 3.92 -5.07 6.45
N LEU A 9 3.06 -4.39 7.20
CA LEU A 9 1.94 -3.63 6.65
C LEU A 9 2.32 -2.15 6.48
N LEU A 10 2.22 -1.64 5.26
CA LEU A 10 2.32 -0.21 4.97
C LEU A 10 0.92 0.37 4.74
N ALA A 11 0.45 1.18 5.68
CA ALA A 11 -0.79 1.92 5.53
C ALA A 11 -0.53 3.27 4.85
N LEU A 12 -1.11 3.48 3.66
CA LEU A 12 -0.98 4.69 2.87
C LEU A 12 -2.27 5.49 2.89
N ARG A 13 -2.17 6.81 3.10
CA ARG A 13 -3.31 7.71 2.89
C ARG A 13 -3.14 8.42 1.55
N CYS A 14 -4.15 8.34 0.68
CA CYS A 14 -4.10 8.98 -0.64
C CYS A 14 -3.98 10.52 -0.56
N ASP A 15 -4.57 11.15 0.46
CA ASP A 15 -4.54 12.61 0.62
C ASP A 15 -3.12 13.14 0.90
N ALA A 16 -2.28 12.36 1.58
CA ALA A 16 -0.88 12.70 1.80
C ALA A 16 0.00 12.53 0.54
N LEU A 17 -0.49 11.80 -0.46
CA LEU A 17 0.21 11.47 -1.70
C LEU A 17 -0.34 12.21 -2.93
N VAL A 18 -1.33 13.09 -2.76
CA VAL A 18 -2.02 13.75 -3.89
C VAL A 18 -1.07 14.58 -4.77
N ASP A 19 -0.06 15.20 -4.17
CA ASP A 19 0.97 15.99 -4.84
C ASP A 19 2.29 15.23 -5.03
N ALA A 20 2.35 13.96 -4.60
CA ALA A 20 3.54 13.14 -4.76
C ALA A 20 3.74 12.77 -6.24
N THR A 21 4.99 12.84 -6.68
CA THR A 21 5.35 12.33 -8.01
C THR A 21 5.36 10.81 -8.00
N THR A 22 5.23 10.19 -9.18
CA THR A 22 5.35 8.73 -9.34
C THR A 22 6.65 8.20 -8.75
N THR A 23 7.77 8.88 -8.98
CA THR A 23 9.08 8.48 -8.40
C THR A 23 9.09 8.53 -6.88
N ALA A 24 8.45 9.53 -6.26
CA ALA A 24 8.36 9.58 -4.80
C ALA A 24 7.50 8.44 -4.23
N ILE A 25 6.49 7.99 -4.97
CA ILE A 25 5.67 6.83 -4.59
C ILE A 25 6.49 5.54 -4.74
N GLU A 26 7.23 5.37 -5.83
CA GLU A 26 8.15 4.26 -6.05
C GLU A 26 9.19 4.16 -4.92
N ASP A 27 9.92 5.26 -4.67
CA ASP A 27 10.95 5.32 -3.62
C ASP A 27 10.37 4.96 -2.25
N LEU A 28 9.15 5.40 -1.94
CA LEU A 28 8.50 5.12 -0.66
C LEU A 28 8.11 3.64 -0.56
N VAL A 29 7.51 3.08 -1.60
CA VAL A 29 7.12 1.66 -1.63
C VAL A 29 8.35 0.75 -1.52
N ASP A 30 9.42 1.06 -2.24
CA ASP A 30 10.67 0.30 -2.21
C ASP A 30 11.40 0.47 -0.86
N TYR A 31 11.37 1.66 -0.27
CA TYR A 31 12.05 1.92 1.00
C TYR A 31 11.49 1.09 2.16
N PHE A 32 10.16 0.94 2.22
CA PHE A 32 9.53 0.17 3.29
C PHE A 32 9.54 -1.33 3.04
N ASP A 33 9.69 -1.76 1.78
CA ASP A 33 9.74 -3.17 1.37
C ASP A 33 8.57 -3.94 2.01
N ALA A 34 7.36 -3.41 1.85
CA ALA A 34 6.19 -3.92 2.54
C ALA A 34 5.70 -5.24 1.94
N ASP A 35 5.26 -6.16 2.80
CA ASP A 35 4.64 -7.42 2.37
C ASP A 35 3.17 -7.19 2.00
N LEU A 36 2.56 -6.12 2.53
CA LEU A 36 1.19 -5.70 2.21
C LEU A 36 1.05 -4.18 2.27
N ILE A 37 0.37 -3.60 1.28
CA ILE A 37 0.02 -2.18 1.27
C ILE A 37 -1.49 -2.03 1.47
N TYR A 38 -1.89 -1.23 2.45
CA TYR A 38 -3.29 -0.89 2.70
C TYR A 38 -3.53 0.59 2.44
N ILE A 39 -4.38 0.92 1.49
CA ILE A 39 -4.76 2.30 1.19
C ILE A 39 -6.00 2.68 1.99
N VAL A 40 -5.86 3.70 2.83
CA VAL A 40 -6.94 4.28 3.62
C VAL A 40 -7.87 5.09 2.70
N GLU A 41 -9.15 4.75 2.70
CA GLU A 41 -10.17 5.26 1.76
C GLU A 41 -10.49 6.77 1.92
N GLU A 42 -9.95 7.43 2.95
CA GLU A 42 -10.19 8.85 3.23
C GLU A 42 -9.71 9.70 2.04
N LYS A 43 -10.64 10.03 1.13
CA LYS A 43 -10.39 10.67 -0.18
C LYS A 43 -9.54 9.82 -1.14
N LEU A 44 -9.95 8.56 -1.34
CA LEU A 44 -9.33 7.65 -2.29
C LEU A 44 -9.17 8.30 -3.69
N ASP A 45 -7.93 8.57 -4.09
CA ASP A 45 -7.59 9.03 -5.43
C ASP A 45 -7.19 7.84 -6.29
N MET A 46 -8.00 7.52 -7.30
CA MET A 46 -7.78 6.35 -8.16
C MET A 46 -6.47 6.42 -8.96
N ARG A 47 -5.96 7.62 -9.23
CA ARG A 47 -4.68 7.79 -9.95
C ARG A 47 -3.53 7.42 -9.02
N THR A 48 -3.57 7.84 -7.76
CA THR A 48 -2.61 7.42 -6.73
C THR A 48 -2.68 5.92 -6.49
N VAL A 49 -3.88 5.36 -6.33
CA VAL A 49 -4.07 3.89 -6.19
C VAL A 49 -3.48 3.16 -7.39
N SER A 50 -3.82 3.56 -8.61
CA SER A 50 -3.31 2.92 -9.83
C SER A 50 -1.80 3.04 -9.97
N THR A 51 -1.20 4.11 -9.44
CA THR A 51 0.25 4.28 -9.42
C THR A 51 0.87 3.31 -8.45
N VAL A 52 0.38 3.26 -7.20
CA VAL A 52 0.84 2.34 -6.17
C VAL A 52 0.70 0.88 -6.61
N GLU A 53 -0.44 0.49 -7.20
CA GLU A 53 -0.65 -0.87 -7.74
C GLU A 53 0.35 -1.26 -8.84
N ARG A 54 0.84 -0.29 -9.63
CA ARG A 54 1.80 -0.55 -10.70
C ARG A 54 3.24 -0.62 -10.20
N THR A 55 3.54 0.08 -9.11
CA THR A 55 4.90 0.20 -8.56
C THR A 55 5.15 -0.84 -7.47
N ALA A 56 4.12 -1.23 -6.74
CA ALA A 56 4.22 -2.24 -5.69
C ALA A 56 4.47 -3.64 -6.26
N SER A 57 5.41 -4.36 -5.65
CA SER A 57 5.65 -5.77 -5.91
C SER A 57 4.82 -6.70 -4.99
N CYS A 58 3.99 -6.13 -4.12
CA CYS A 58 3.18 -6.81 -3.12
C CYS A 58 1.69 -6.48 -3.28
N PRO A 59 0.79 -7.23 -2.61
CA PRO A 59 -0.64 -6.97 -2.70
C PRO A 59 -1.00 -5.57 -2.17
N VAL A 60 -1.84 -4.86 -2.92
CA VAL A 60 -2.37 -3.55 -2.55
C VAL A 60 -3.87 -3.69 -2.28
N ILE A 61 -4.28 -3.41 -1.06
CA ILE A 61 -5.68 -3.48 -0.62
C ILE A 61 -6.24 -2.09 -0.41
N TYR A 62 -7.48 -1.91 -0.82
CA TYR A 62 -8.32 -0.83 -0.35
C TYR A 62 -9.75 -1.34 -0.20
N THR A 63 -10.43 -0.90 0.86
CA THR A 63 -11.85 -1.18 1.01
C THR A 63 -12.63 -0.18 0.19
N ARG A 64 -13.33 -0.59 -0.88
CA ARG A 64 -14.38 0.25 -1.50
C ARG A 64 -15.71 -0.08 -0.82
N GLY A 65 -16.12 0.74 0.14
CA GLY A 65 -17.46 0.64 0.73
C GLY A 65 -17.78 -0.64 1.54
N SER A 66 -16.78 -1.48 1.85
CA SER A 66 -16.93 -2.56 2.82
C SER A 66 -16.32 -2.13 4.15
N ALA A 67 -17.02 -2.40 5.26
CA ALA A 67 -16.51 -2.13 6.59
C ALA A 67 -15.33 -3.05 6.99
N VAL A 68 -15.18 -4.18 6.30
CA VAL A 68 -14.14 -5.19 6.57
C VAL A 68 -13.61 -5.76 5.25
N HIS A 69 -12.29 -5.92 5.15
CA HIS A 69 -11.62 -6.64 4.07
C HIS A 69 -10.52 -7.51 4.68
N THR A 70 -10.35 -8.72 4.15
CA THR A 70 -9.37 -9.71 4.64
C THR A 70 -8.53 -10.20 3.46
N GLU A 71 -7.22 -10.15 3.60
CA GLU A 71 -6.27 -10.65 2.61
C GLU A 71 -5.26 -11.57 3.30
N THR A 72 -4.83 -12.61 2.60
CA THR A 72 -3.80 -13.53 3.08
C THR A 72 -2.51 -13.18 2.37
N VAL A 73 -1.47 -12.90 3.15
CA VAL A 73 -0.14 -12.55 2.64
C VAL A 73 0.79 -13.69 3.02
N ASP A 74 1.41 -14.32 2.02
CA ASP A 74 2.45 -15.30 2.26
C ASP A 74 3.72 -14.56 2.72
N GLY A 75 4.27 -14.94 3.88
CA GLY A 75 5.48 -14.37 4.48
C GLY A 75 6.75 -15.14 4.17
#